data_AF-A0A1T5NYC5-F1
#
_entry.id   AF-A0A1T5NYC5-F1
#
_cell.length_a   1.000
_cell.length_b   1.000
_cell.length_c   1.000
_cell.angle_alpha   90.00
_cell.angle_beta   90.00
_cell.angle_gamma   90.00
#
_symmetry.space_group_name_H-M   'P 1'
#
loop_
_entity.id
_entity.type
_entity.pdbx_description
1 polymer ?
#
loop_
_entity_poly.entity_id
_entity_poly.type
_entity_poly.pdbx_seq_one_letter_code
_entity_poly.pdbx_strand_id
1 'polypeptide(L)'
;MKNIFSIICLITFASTLLAQGKQADEGLIRITLNNYIEGRNNGDTARLASAFHKSADLRFRNEENGNLVIWSISDYVGKFTPGKKINCTGKIVSIDIAGSAA
;
A
#
# COMPACT_ATOMS: atom_id res chain seq x y z
N MET A 1 -16.74 -11.54 -44.30
CA MET A 1 -16.78 -12.35 -43.07
C MET A 1 -15.40 -12.55 -42.43
N LYS A 2 -14.37 -13.00 -43.17
CA LYS A 2 -13.01 -13.19 -42.63
C LYS A 2 -12.42 -11.94 -41.94
N ASN A 3 -12.61 -10.76 -42.54
CA ASN A 3 -12.09 -9.51 -41.99
C ASN A 3 -12.84 -9.04 -40.72
N ILE A 4 -14.13 -9.35 -40.61
CA ILE A 4 -14.94 -9.04 -39.42
C ILE A 4 -14.52 -9.92 -38.25
N PHE A 5 -14.27 -11.21 -38.51
CA PHE A 5 -13.76 -12.14 -37.50
C PHE A 5 -12.38 -11.71 -36.99
N SER A 6 -11.47 -11.29 -37.86
CA SER A 6 -10.16 -10.76 -37.46
C SER A 6 -10.26 -9.48 -36.62
N ILE A 7 -11.18 -8.56 -36.94
CA ILE A 7 -11.39 -7.33 -36.16
C ILE A 7 -11.95 -7.66 -34.77
N ILE A 8 -12.89 -8.60 -34.67
CA ILE A 8 -13.45 -9.03 -33.37
C ILE A 8 -12.36 -9.64 -32.49
N CYS A 9 -11.51 -10.52 -33.05
CA CYS A 9 -10.36 -11.07 -32.31
C CYS A 9 -9.40 -9.99 -31.79
N LEU A 10 -9.13 -8.96 -32.60
CA LEU A 10 -8.23 -7.87 -32.23
C LEU A 10 -8.80 -7.01 -31.08
N ILE A 11 -10.12 -6.75 -31.12
CA ILE A 11 -10.82 -5.99 -30.07
C ILE A 11 -10.86 -6.78 -28.75
N THR A 12 -11.13 -8.10 -28.80
CA THR A 12 -11.12 -8.93 -27.59
C THR A 12 -9.72 -9.03 -26.98
N PHE A 13 -8.67 -9.04 -27.79
CA PHE A 13 -7.29 -9.07 -27.30
C PHE A 13 -6.84 -7.75 -26.64
N ALA A 14 -7.30 -6.60 -27.14
CA ALA A 14 -7.01 -5.32 -26.52
C ALA A 14 -7.65 -5.16 -25.12
N SER A 15 -8.83 -5.76 -24.90
CA SER A 15 -9.55 -5.66 -23.63
C SER A 15 -8.87 -6.42 -22.47
N THR A 16 -8.11 -7.49 -22.74
CA THR A 16 -7.42 -8.26 -21.70
C THR A 16 -6.17 -7.55 -21.17
N LEU A 17 -5.53 -6.70 -21.96
CA LEU A 17 -4.33 -5.94 -21.56
C LEU A 17 -4.65 -4.87 -20.50
N LEU A 18 -5.82 -4.23 -20.58
CA LEU A 18 -6.23 -3.20 -19.62
C LEU A 18 -6.62 -3.76 -18.25
N ALA A 19 -7.02 -5.03 -18.20
CA ALA A 19 -7.39 -5.70 -16.94
C ALA A 19 -6.16 -6.14 -16.12
N GLN A 20 -5.04 -6.46 -16.78
CA GLN A 20 -3.83 -6.97 -16.12
C GLN A 20 -3.16 -5.93 -15.20
N GLY A 21 -3.24 -4.64 -15.54
CA GLY A 21 -2.64 -3.57 -14.73
C GLY A 21 -3.22 -3.47 -13.33
N LYS A 22 -4.56 -3.49 -13.20
CA LYS A 22 -5.23 -3.34 -11.90
C LYS A 22 -4.91 -4.48 -10.93
N GLN A 23 -4.83 -5.71 -11.43
CA GLN A 23 -4.52 -6.89 -10.60
C GLN A 23 -3.06 -6.87 -10.12
N ALA A 24 -2.14 -6.38 -10.96
CA ALA A 24 -0.74 -6.20 -10.58
C ALA A 24 -0.60 -5.10 -9.50
N ASP A 25 -1.29 -3.97 -9.65
CA ASP A 25 -1.27 -2.86 -8.70
C ASP A 25 -1.79 -3.29 -7.32
N GLU A 26 -2.94 -3.99 -7.25
CA GLU A 26 -3.48 -4.48 -5.99
C GLU A 26 -2.50 -5.42 -5.28
N GLY A 27 -1.84 -6.31 -6.03
CA GLY A 27 -0.83 -7.23 -5.49
C GLY A 27 0.34 -6.48 -4.85
N LEU A 28 0.88 -5.48 -5.53
CA LEU A 28 1.97 -4.66 -5.01
C LEU A 28 1.55 -3.83 -3.80
N ILE A 29 0.33 -3.26 -3.81
CA ILE A 29 -0.24 -2.54 -2.67
C ILE A 29 -0.34 -3.46 -1.45
N ARG A 30 -0.84 -4.70 -1.63
CA ARG A 30 -0.95 -5.68 -0.53
C ARG A 30 0.42 -6.04 0.05
N ILE A 31 1.44 -6.19 -0.78
CA ILE A 31 2.83 -6.44 -0.31
C ILE A 31 3.30 -5.27 0.56
N THR A 32 3.12 -4.03 0.11
CA THR A 32 3.49 -2.83 0.87
C THR A 32 2.73 -2.73 2.20
N LEU A 33 1.41 -2.96 2.20
CA LEU A 33 0.60 -2.96 3.41
C LEU A 33 1.02 -4.06 4.39
N ASN A 34 1.35 -5.26 3.88
CA ASN A 34 1.85 -6.34 4.71
C ASN A 34 3.24 -6.03 5.29
N ASN A 35 4.10 -5.30 4.58
CA ASN A 35 5.38 -4.83 5.13
C ASN A 35 5.16 -3.87 6.30
N TYR A 36 4.19 -2.95 6.18
CA TYR A 36 3.79 -2.11 7.31
C TYR A 36 3.27 -2.93 8.49
N ILE A 37 2.30 -3.82 8.27
CA ILE A 37 1.66 -4.61 9.34
C ILE A 37 2.68 -5.51 10.05
N GLU A 38 3.41 -6.32 9.30
CA GLU A 38 4.35 -7.29 9.85
C GLU A 38 5.61 -6.61 10.42
N GLY A 39 6.09 -5.56 9.76
CA GLY A 39 7.22 -4.77 10.24
C GLY A 39 6.91 -4.13 11.60
N ARG A 40 5.75 -3.50 11.71
CA ARG A 40 5.25 -2.92 12.96
C ARG A 40 5.06 -3.97 14.04
N ASN A 41 4.35 -5.06 13.71
CA ASN A 41 3.93 -6.04 14.72
C ASN A 41 5.09 -6.88 15.24
N ASN A 42 6.10 -7.15 14.41
CA ASN A 42 7.26 -7.96 14.79
C ASN A 42 8.49 -7.13 15.22
N GLY A 43 8.42 -5.79 15.17
CA GLY A 43 9.56 -4.92 15.45
C GLY A 43 10.66 -4.99 14.38
N ASP A 44 10.33 -5.39 13.15
CA ASP A 44 11.25 -5.32 12.01
C ASP A 44 11.19 -3.91 11.41
N THR A 45 12.01 -3.02 11.95
CA THR A 45 12.03 -1.60 11.61
C THR A 45 12.49 -1.34 10.18
N ALA A 46 13.29 -2.24 9.59
CA ALA A 46 13.71 -2.13 8.19
C ALA A 46 12.55 -2.45 7.24
N ARG A 47 11.80 -3.53 7.52
CA ARG A 47 10.58 -3.87 6.78
C ARG A 47 9.47 -2.84 6.98
N LEU A 48 9.35 -2.28 8.18
CA LEU A 48 8.42 -1.18 8.43
C LEU A 48 8.78 0.06 7.62
N ALA A 49 10.05 0.46 7.62
CA ALA A 49 10.52 1.65 6.89
C ALA A 49 10.36 1.51 5.37
N SER A 50 10.50 0.31 4.81
CA SER A 50 10.37 0.08 3.36
C SER A 50 8.94 0.29 2.84
N ALA A 51 7.93 0.30 3.72
CA ALA A 51 6.54 0.54 3.35
C ALA A 51 6.22 2.03 3.11
N PHE A 52 7.18 2.94 3.35
CA PHE A 52 6.95 4.37 3.28
C PHE A 52 7.89 5.08 2.29
N HIS A 53 7.37 6.11 1.64
CA HIS A 53 8.20 7.09 0.96
C HIS A 53 8.94 7.97 1.97
N LYS A 54 10.14 8.46 1.61
CA LYS A 54 10.98 9.29 2.51
C LYS A 54 10.30 10.59 2.96
N SER A 55 9.38 11.11 2.15
CA SER A 55 8.63 12.35 2.43
C SER A 55 7.28 12.12 3.13
N ALA A 56 6.93 10.87 3.44
CA ALA A 56 5.67 10.60 4.13
C ALA A 56 5.72 11.14 5.58
N ASP A 57 4.55 11.28 6.18
CA ASP A 57 4.40 11.68 7.57
C ASP A 57 3.21 10.96 8.22
N LEU A 58 3.23 10.83 9.54
CA LEU A 58 2.11 10.35 10.33
C LEU A 58 1.44 11.55 10.98
N ARG A 59 0.14 11.73 10.73
CA ARG A 59 -0.67 12.80 11.32
C ARG A 59 -1.74 12.22 12.23
N PHE A 60 -1.86 12.78 13.42
CA PHE A 60 -2.91 12.41 14.37
C PHE A 60 -3.26 13.58 15.27
N ARG A 61 -4.43 13.53 15.88
CA ARG A 61 -4.84 14.49 16.91
C ARG A 61 -4.33 14.01 18.26
N ASN A 62 -3.64 14.87 18.99
CA ASN A 62 -3.29 14.60 20.38
C ASN A 62 -4.58 14.55 21.22
N GLU A 63 -4.77 13.47 21.97
CA GLU A 63 -6.00 13.25 22.74
C GLU A 63 -6.14 14.19 23.94
N GLU A 64 -5.02 14.60 24.55
CA GLU A 64 -4.99 15.42 25.77
C GLU A 64 -5.29 16.89 25.48
N ASN A 65 -4.64 17.47 24.47
CA ASN A 65 -4.76 18.91 24.16
C ASN A 65 -5.48 19.21 22.84
N GLY A 66 -5.77 18.20 22.03
CA GLY A 66 -6.49 18.34 20.77
C GLY A 66 -5.68 18.88 19.58
N ASN A 67 -4.39 19.10 19.74
CA ASN A 67 -3.54 19.64 18.68
C ASN A 67 -3.23 18.61 17.59
N LEU A 68 -3.01 19.09 16.37
CA LEU A 68 -2.45 18.27 15.29
C LEU A 68 -0.99 17.95 15.59
N VAL A 69 -0.65 16.66 15.56
CA VAL A 69 0.72 16.16 15.65
C VAL A 69 1.11 15.63 14.27
N ILE A 70 2.33 15.96 13.85
CA ILE A 70 2.93 15.48 12.62
C ILE A 70 4.28 14.88 12.97
N TRP A 71 4.48 13.60 12.63
CA TRP A 71 5.77 12.92 12.75
C TRP A 71 6.33 12.62 11.38
N SER A 72 7.62 12.87 11.18
CA SER A 72 8.32 12.27 10.05
C SER A 72 8.26 10.74 10.15
N ILE A 73 8.38 10.02 9.03
CA ILE A 73 8.46 8.56 9.11
C ILE A 73 9.67 8.10 9.92
N SER A 74 10.80 8.81 9.88
CA SER A 74 11.95 8.49 10.73
C SER A 74 11.61 8.57 12.22
N ASP A 75 10.88 9.60 12.65
CA ASP A 75 10.45 9.73 14.04
C ASP A 75 9.49 8.62 14.45
N TYR A 76 8.54 8.30 13.56
CA TYR A 76 7.56 7.23 13.77
C TYR A 76 8.23 5.85 13.89
N VAL A 77 9.09 5.47 12.93
CA VAL A 77 9.81 4.19 12.94
C VAL A 77 10.75 4.11 14.14
N GLY A 78 11.38 5.22 14.52
CA GLY A 78 12.25 5.30 15.70
C GLY A 78 11.54 5.05 17.04
N LYS A 79 10.19 5.05 17.09
CA LYS A 79 9.44 4.64 18.29
C LYS A 79 9.39 3.14 18.51
N PHE A 80 9.76 2.34 17.51
CA PHE A 80 9.74 0.89 17.60
C PHE A 80 11.11 0.37 18.04
N THR A 81 11.14 -0.53 19.01
CA THR A 81 12.36 -1.23 19.41
C THR A 81 12.61 -2.41 18.46
N PRO A 82 13.77 -2.50 17.80
CA PRO A 82 14.08 -3.61 16.89
C PRO A 82 13.90 -4.98 17.56
N GLY A 83 13.19 -5.89 16.89
CA GLY A 83 12.90 -7.24 17.34
C GLY A 83 11.86 -7.36 18.45
N LYS A 84 11.37 -6.25 19.02
CA LYS A 84 10.30 -6.28 20.03
C LYS A 84 8.95 -6.44 19.35
N LYS A 85 8.38 -7.64 19.49
CA LYS A 85 7.02 -7.94 19.02
C LYS A 85 5.97 -7.25 19.89
N ILE A 86 4.88 -6.86 19.26
CA ILE A 86 3.66 -6.39 19.91
C ILE A 86 2.54 -7.40 19.65
N ASN A 87 1.69 -7.63 20.65
CA ASN A 87 0.54 -8.52 20.49
C ASN A 87 -0.57 -7.77 19.72
N CYS A 88 -0.51 -7.81 18.40
CA CYS A 88 -1.39 -7.12 17.49
C CYS A 88 -1.65 -7.97 16.25
N THR A 89 -2.86 -7.93 15.70
CA THR A 89 -3.22 -8.56 14.43
C THR A 89 -3.73 -7.49 13.47
N GLY A 90 -3.03 -7.30 12.36
CA GLY A 90 -3.46 -6.40 11.30
C GLY A 90 -4.32 -7.11 10.25
N LYS A 91 -5.29 -6.40 9.68
CA LYS A 91 -6.10 -6.88 8.56
C LYS A 91 -6.28 -5.75 7.55
N ILE A 92 -6.07 -6.07 6.27
CA ILE A 92 -6.43 -5.18 5.16
C ILE A 92 -7.95 -5.28 4.97
N VAL A 93 -8.68 -4.19 5.24
CA VAL A 93 -10.15 -4.17 5.18
C VAL A 93 -10.66 -3.87 3.77
N SER A 94 -10.06 -2.90 3.08
CA SER A 94 -10.37 -2.53 1.70
C SER A 94 -9.13 -1.99 1.00
N ILE A 95 -9.13 -2.05 -0.34
CA ILE A 95 -8.17 -1.37 -1.23
C ILE A 95 -8.99 -0.81 -2.39
N ASP A 96 -8.98 0.52 -2.54
CA ASP A 96 -9.66 1.21 -3.64
C ASP A 96 -8.62 1.82 -4.58
N ILE A 97 -8.68 1.45 -5.87
CA ILE A 97 -7.71 1.87 -6.88
C ILE A 97 -8.44 2.71 -7.94
N ALA A 98 -8.20 4.02 -7.92
CA ALA A 98 -8.76 4.98 -8.88
C ALA A 98 -7.79 5.33 -10.03
N GLY A 99 -6.64 4.66 -10.12
CA GLY A 99 -5.51 5.03 -10.98
C GLY A 99 -4.60 6.07 -10.33
N SER A 100 -3.53 6.46 -11.02
CA SER A 100 -2.65 7.56 -10.63
C SER A 100 -3.19 8.88 -11.18
N ALA A 101 -3.17 9.95 -10.38
CA ALA A 101 -3.35 11.30 -10.92
C ALA A 101 -2.26 11.55 -11.99
N ALA A 102 -2.69 11.97 -13.19
CA ALA A 102 -1.81 12.30 -14.31
C ALA A 102 -1.11 13.64 -14.11
#